data_AF-A0A084Y3I6-F1
#
_entry.id   AF-A0A084Y3I6-F1
#
_cell.length_a   1.000
_cell.length_b   1.000
_cell.length_c   1.000
_cell.angle_alpha   90.00
_cell.angle_beta   90.00
_cell.angle_gamma   90.00
#
_symmetry.space_group_name_H-M   'P 1'
#
loop_
_entity.id
_entity.type
_entity.pdbx_description
1 polymer ?
#
loop_
_entity_poly.entity_id
_entity_poly.type
_entity_poly.pdbx_seq_one_letter_code
_entity_poly.pdbx_strand_id
1 'polypeptide(L)'
;MSDKKKLSERDICTQYLNPALQRSGWDFATQVQEDVSFTKGRVIVRGKLHTRGQQKRADHVLYYAPKLPIAVIESKDNNHTLGDGMQQALGYAEALDTPFAFSGNGDGFLMHDRTGQRTPIEQELALDEFPRPEELWQRHSSWKCIIASSEKWAAVEMLYITTTAVARPPRITIRSSPSTGLSNPRRGKGAVRGMER
;
A
#
# COMPACT_ATOMS: atom_id res chain seq x y z
N MET A 1 -28.14 -9.25 25.74
CA MET A 1 -27.08 -9.26 24.71
C MET A 1 -26.50 -10.65 24.65
N SER A 2 -26.40 -11.25 23.47
CA SER A 2 -25.81 -12.59 23.29
C SER A 2 -24.36 -12.59 23.74
N ASP A 3 -23.94 -13.66 24.40
CA ASP A 3 -22.55 -13.85 24.83
C ASP A 3 -21.66 -14.06 23.60
N LYS A 4 -20.85 -13.05 23.25
CA LYS A 4 -19.98 -13.07 22.06
C LYS A 4 -19.00 -14.23 22.06
N LYS A 5 -18.58 -14.71 23.24
CA LYS A 5 -17.61 -15.81 23.37
C LYS A 5 -18.12 -17.16 22.89
N LYS A 6 -19.44 -17.28 22.72
CA LYS A 6 -20.10 -18.48 22.18
C LYS A 6 -20.31 -18.43 20.67
N LEU A 7 -20.03 -17.28 20.05
CA LEU A 7 -20.19 -17.08 18.61
C LEU A 7 -18.98 -17.64 17.87
N SER A 8 -19.24 -18.26 16.72
CA SER A 8 -18.15 -18.66 15.82
C SER A 8 -17.47 -17.44 15.19
N GLU A 9 -16.28 -17.62 14.61
CA GLU A 9 -15.60 -16.57 13.84
C GLU A 9 -16.51 -15.99 12.74
N ARG A 10 -17.28 -16.87 12.07
CA ARG A 10 -18.25 -16.46 11.04
C ARG A 10 -19.39 -15.62 11.61
N ASP A 11 -19.90 -15.98 12.79
CA ASP A 11 -20.94 -15.20 13.48
C ASP A 11 -20.40 -13.83 13.92
N ILE A 12 -19.16 -13.77 14.41
CA ILE A 12 -18.49 -12.52 14.78
C ILE A 12 -18.35 -11.60 13.56
N CYS A 13 -17.89 -12.16 12.45
CA CYS A 13 -17.80 -11.47 11.17
C CYS A 13 -19.17 -10.88 10.77
N THR A 14 -20.21 -11.71 10.65
CA THR A 14 -21.52 -11.27 10.17
C THR A 14 -22.25 -10.33 11.14
N GLN A 15 -22.12 -10.52 12.45
CA GLN A 15 -22.89 -9.77 13.45
C GLN A 15 -22.19 -8.50 13.95
N TYR A 16 -20.86 -8.40 13.85
CA TYR A 16 -20.10 -7.28 14.42
C TYR A 16 -19.18 -6.59 13.42
N LEU A 17 -18.34 -7.35 12.70
CA LEU A 17 -17.36 -6.76 11.79
C LEU A 17 -18.02 -6.21 10.53
N ASN A 18 -18.90 -6.97 9.88
CA ASN A 18 -19.58 -6.51 8.65
C ASN A 18 -20.42 -5.25 8.90
N PRO A 19 -21.23 -5.17 9.99
CA PRO A 19 -21.91 -3.94 10.35
C PRO A 19 -20.96 -2.77 10.67
N ALA A 20 -19.79 -3.02 11.25
CA ALA A 20 -18.78 -1.99 11.48
C ALA A 20 -18.26 -1.41 10.15
N LEU A 21 -17.86 -2.27 9.21
CA LEU A 21 -17.42 -1.85 7.87
C LEU A 21 -18.49 -1.03 7.15
N GLN A 22 -19.73 -1.51 7.18
CA GLN A 22 -20.85 -0.83 6.54
C GLN A 22 -21.12 0.55 7.17
N ARG A 23 -21.07 0.66 8.51
CA ARG A 23 -21.24 1.95 9.22
C ARG A 23 -20.11 2.94 8.90
N SER A 24 -18.90 2.45 8.67
CA SER A 24 -17.76 3.27 8.23
C SER A 24 -17.82 3.68 6.77
N GLY A 25 -18.87 3.29 6.04
CA GLY A 25 -19.14 3.73 4.67
C GLY A 25 -18.59 2.82 3.58
N TRP A 26 -18.15 1.60 3.90
CA TRP A 26 -17.72 0.61 2.91
C TRP A 26 -18.92 0.03 2.16
N ASP A 27 -18.86 0.04 0.83
CA ASP A 27 -19.86 -0.61 -0.02
C ASP A 27 -19.54 -2.10 -0.23
N PHE A 28 -20.38 -2.98 0.32
CA PHE A 28 -20.23 -4.44 0.18
C PHE A 28 -20.43 -4.95 -1.25
N ALA A 29 -21.10 -4.19 -2.12
CA ALA A 29 -21.31 -4.60 -3.50
C ALA A 29 -20.06 -4.37 -4.36
N THR A 30 -19.23 -3.38 -4.03
CA THR A 30 -18.14 -2.91 -4.91
C THR A 30 -16.77 -2.86 -4.25
N GLN A 31 -16.71 -2.67 -2.93
CA GLN A 31 -15.48 -2.41 -2.18
C GLN A 31 -15.09 -3.52 -1.20
N VAL A 32 -16.01 -4.39 -0.79
CA VAL A 32 -15.71 -5.49 0.13
C VAL A 32 -15.85 -6.81 -0.60
N GLN A 33 -14.80 -7.62 -0.58
CA GLN A 33 -14.86 -9.01 -1.04
C GLN A 33 -14.59 -9.95 0.13
N GLU A 34 -15.55 -10.83 0.39
CA GLU A 34 -15.47 -11.84 1.45
C GLU A 34 -14.83 -13.15 0.96
N ASP A 35 -14.24 -13.93 1.87
CA ASP A 35 -13.72 -15.29 1.66
C ASP A 35 -12.71 -15.38 0.47
N VAL A 36 -11.82 -14.40 0.34
CA VAL A 36 -10.91 -14.26 -0.81
C VAL A 36 -9.72 -15.20 -0.69
N SER A 37 -9.65 -16.16 -1.62
CA SER A 37 -8.56 -17.12 -1.67
C SER A 37 -7.57 -16.79 -2.80
N PHE A 38 -6.30 -16.52 -2.46
CA PHE A 38 -5.33 -15.92 -3.40
C PHE A 38 -4.06 -16.74 -3.63
N THR A 39 -3.89 -17.88 -2.96
CA THR A 39 -2.79 -18.83 -3.25
C THR A 39 -3.31 -20.21 -3.56
N LYS A 40 -2.66 -20.97 -4.43
CA LYS A 40 -3.06 -22.36 -4.75
C LYS A 40 -2.53 -23.40 -3.75
N GLY A 41 -2.01 -22.95 -2.61
CA GLY A 41 -1.25 -23.77 -1.67
C GLY A 41 0.18 -24.06 -2.14
N ARG A 42 1.15 -24.10 -1.22
CA ARG A 42 2.54 -24.44 -1.54
C ARG A 42 2.65 -25.91 -1.93
N VAL A 43 3.36 -26.26 -2.99
CA VAL A 43 3.67 -27.67 -3.26
C VAL A 43 4.68 -28.17 -2.23
N ILE A 44 4.31 -29.18 -1.45
CA ILE A 44 5.11 -29.85 -0.45
C ILE A 44 5.54 -31.19 -1.03
N VAL A 45 6.85 -31.38 -1.21
CA VAL A 45 7.40 -32.64 -1.71
C VAL A 45 8.07 -33.37 -0.55
N ARG A 46 7.66 -34.62 -0.30
CA ARG A 46 8.30 -35.54 0.65
C ARG A 46 8.59 -36.85 -0.06
N GLY A 47 9.81 -37.04 -0.54
CA GLY A 47 10.21 -38.21 -1.32
C GLY A 47 9.43 -38.29 -2.65
N LYS A 48 8.75 -39.41 -2.90
CA LYS A 48 7.89 -39.62 -4.09
C LYS A 48 6.49 -39.01 -3.95
N LEU A 49 6.13 -38.49 -2.77
CA LEU A 49 4.81 -37.93 -2.51
C LEU A 49 4.83 -36.41 -2.75
N HIS A 50 3.88 -35.92 -3.54
CA HIS A 50 3.60 -34.49 -3.68
C HIS A 50 2.24 -34.19 -3.06
N THR A 51 2.21 -33.28 -2.09
CA THR A 51 0.97 -32.74 -1.55
C THR A 51 0.96 -31.23 -1.76
N ARG A 52 -0.23 -30.61 -1.76
CA ARG A 52 -0.34 -29.16 -1.69
C ARG A 52 -0.66 -28.76 -0.25
N GLY A 53 0.05 -27.76 0.24
CA GLY A 53 -0.26 -27.09 1.49
C GLY A 53 -1.57 -26.31 1.39
N GLN A 54 -2.02 -25.77 2.52
CA GLN A 54 -3.27 -25.03 2.58
C GLN A 54 -3.24 -23.76 1.72
N GLN A 55 -4.35 -23.50 1.05
CA GLN A 55 -4.61 -22.25 0.34
C GLN A 55 -4.82 -21.15 1.37
N LYS A 56 -4.05 -20.06 1.24
CA LYS A 56 -4.28 -18.83 2.01
C LYS A 56 -5.60 -18.19 1.57
N ARG A 57 -6.44 -17.85 2.54
CA ARG A 57 -7.73 -17.18 2.37
C ARG A 57 -7.86 -16.07 3.42
N ALA A 58 -8.15 -14.86 2.97
CA ALA A 58 -8.48 -13.74 3.85
C ALA A 58 -9.99 -13.65 4.00
N ASP A 59 -10.47 -13.28 5.19
CA ASP A 59 -11.90 -13.12 5.43
C ASP A 59 -12.48 -11.95 4.65
N HIS A 60 -11.77 -10.81 4.63
CA HIS A 60 -12.12 -9.68 3.79
C HIS A 60 -10.91 -9.10 3.08
N VAL A 61 -11.12 -8.69 1.83
CA VAL A 61 -10.24 -7.80 1.10
C VAL A 61 -11.02 -6.55 0.75
N LEU A 62 -10.44 -5.40 1.10
CA LEU A 62 -11.03 -4.09 0.90
C LEU A 62 -10.42 -3.42 -0.33
N TYR A 63 -11.28 -3.00 -1.24
CA TYR A 63 -10.94 -2.37 -2.52
C TYR A 63 -11.42 -0.93 -2.53
N TYR A 64 -10.56 0.00 -2.94
CA TYR A 64 -11.01 1.36 -3.18
C TYR A 64 -11.67 1.50 -4.55
N ALA A 65 -11.11 0.81 -5.54
CA ALA A 65 -11.58 0.76 -6.92
C ALA A 65 -11.44 -0.69 -7.45
N PRO A 66 -12.10 -1.04 -8.57
CA PRO A 66 -11.97 -2.38 -9.15
C PRO A 66 -10.50 -2.77 -9.35
N LYS A 67 -10.11 -3.94 -8.82
CA LYS A 67 -8.74 -4.48 -8.87
C LYS A 67 -7.68 -3.67 -8.11
N LEU A 68 -8.09 -2.75 -7.23
CA LEU A 68 -7.18 -1.98 -6.39
C LEU A 68 -7.43 -2.29 -4.91
N PRO A 69 -6.88 -3.41 -4.40
CA PRO A 69 -6.98 -3.76 -2.99
C PRO A 69 -6.11 -2.80 -2.17
N ILE A 70 -6.66 -2.30 -1.08
CA ILE A 70 -5.96 -1.35 -0.20
C ILE A 70 -5.83 -1.85 1.24
N ALA A 71 -6.64 -2.83 1.64
CA ALA A 71 -6.51 -3.46 2.94
C ALA A 71 -6.99 -4.91 2.97
N VAL A 72 -6.56 -5.65 3.98
CA VAL A 72 -7.05 -7.00 4.30
C VAL A 72 -7.50 -7.08 5.75
N ILE A 73 -8.49 -7.92 6.03
CA ILE A 73 -9.00 -8.15 7.39
C ILE A 73 -8.99 -9.65 7.67
N GLU A 74 -8.42 -10.00 8.82
CA GLU A 74 -8.49 -11.32 9.43
C GLU A 74 -9.40 -11.27 10.66
N SER A 75 -10.42 -12.12 10.69
CA SER A 75 -11.37 -12.21 11.80
C SER A 75 -10.94 -13.33 12.74
N LYS A 76 -11.30 -13.22 14.01
CA LYS A 76 -11.21 -14.29 15.01
C LYS A 76 -12.50 -14.34 15.82
N ASP A 77 -12.76 -15.45 16.49
CA ASP A 77 -13.82 -15.48 17.50
C ASP A 77 -13.44 -14.62 18.72
N ASN A 78 -14.42 -14.27 19.55
CA ASN A 78 -14.23 -13.32 20.65
C ASN A 78 -13.38 -13.85 21.82
N ASN A 79 -12.97 -15.13 21.82
CA ASN A 79 -12.04 -15.65 22.83
C ASN A 79 -10.59 -15.26 22.54
N HIS A 80 -10.31 -14.74 21.34
CA HIS A 80 -9.01 -14.28 20.90
C HIS A 80 -8.81 -12.79 21.21
N THR A 81 -7.55 -12.37 21.36
CA THR A 81 -7.21 -10.94 21.42
C THR A 81 -7.27 -10.31 20.03
N LEU A 82 -7.32 -8.97 19.96
CA LEU A 82 -7.28 -8.24 18.69
C LEU A 82 -5.98 -8.48 17.91
N GLY A 83 -4.90 -8.87 18.57
CA GLY A 83 -3.60 -9.14 17.93
C GLY A 83 -3.45 -10.54 17.35
N ASP A 84 -4.30 -11.50 17.73
CA ASP A 84 -4.09 -12.92 17.44
C ASP A 84 -4.14 -13.24 15.93
N GLY A 85 -4.93 -12.48 15.15
CA GLY A 85 -4.98 -12.61 13.70
C GLY A 85 -3.97 -11.75 12.95
N MET A 86 -3.21 -10.87 13.63
CA MET A 86 -2.40 -9.84 12.94
C MET A 86 -1.28 -10.43 12.09
N GLN A 87 -0.59 -11.48 12.56
CA GLN A 87 0.46 -12.12 11.76
C GLN A 87 -0.08 -12.75 10.47
N GLN A 88 -1.31 -13.29 10.50
CA GLN A 88 -1.97 -13.82 9.31
C GLN A 88 -2.37 -12.68 8.38
N ALA A 89 -2.99 -11.63 8.92
CA ALA A 89 -3.36 -10.43 8.17
C ALA A 89 -2.15 -9.80 7.47
N LEU A 90 -1.00 -9.65 8.15
CA LEU A 90 0.23 -9.15 7.55
C LEU A 90 0.76 -10.05 6.42
N GLY A 91 0.74 -11.37 6.62
CA GLY A 91 1.13 -12.33 5.60
C GLY A 91 0.19 -12.37 4.38
N TYR A 92 -1.04 -11.90 4.53
CA TYR A 92 -2.00 -11.72 3.43
C TYR A 92 -1.83 -10.37 2.77
N ALA A 93 -1.61 -9.31 3.54
CA ALA A 93 -1.32 -7.97 3.05
C ALA A 93 -0.07 -7.94 2.19
N GLU A 94 0.97 -8.69 2.57
CA GLU A 94 2.18 -8.85 1.76
C GLU A 94 1.88 -9.57 0.43
N ALA A 95 1.09 -10.63 0.46
CA ALA A 95 0.76 -11.40 -0.74
C ALA A 95 -0.15 -10.66 -1.72
N LEU A 96 -1.01 -9.77 -1.22
CA LEU A 96 -1.94 -8.96 -2.00
C LEU A 96 -1.42 -7.53 -2.29
N ASP A 97 -0.19 -7.21 -1.86
CA ASP A 97 0.44 -5.89 -1.95
C ASP A 97 -0.42 -4.74 -1.39
N THR A 98 -1.09 -4.97 -0.25
CA THR A 98 -1.93 -3.96 0.40
C THR A 98 -1.20 -3.26 1.55
N PRO A 99 -1.27 -1.93 1.70
CA PRO A 99 -0.57 -1.23 2.77
C PRO A 99 -1.18 -1.40 4.16
N PHE A 100 -2.46 -1.76 4.27
CA PHE A 100 -3.13 -1.88 5.57
C PHE A 100 -3.53 -3.32 5.86
N ALA A 101 -3.30 -3.75 7.10
CA ALA A 101 -3.75 -5.05 7.61
C ALA A 101 -4.56 -4.83 8.87
N PHE A 102 -5.66 -5.56 9.03
CA PHE A 102 -6.52 -5.51 10.20
C PHE A 102 -6.74 -6.90 10.78
N SER A 103 -6.86 -6.98 12.10
CA SER A 103 -7.41 -8.15 12.78
C SER A 103 -8.56 -7.74 13.68
N GLY A 104 -9.65 -8.52 13.74
CA GLY A 104 -10.81 -8.19 14.56
C GLY A 104 -11.46 -9.41 15.21
N ASN A 105 -12.04 -9.23 16.40
CA ASN A 105 -12.62 -10.32 17.21
C ASN A 105 -14.07 -10.05 17.68
N GLY A 106 -14.70 -9.00 17.13
CA GLY A 106 -16.04 -8.57 17.48
C GLY A 106 -16.14 -7.57 18.64
N ASP A 107 -15.04 -7.22 19.31
CA ASP A 107 -14.98 -6.07 20.22
C ASP A 107 -14.36 -4.83 19.56
N GLY A 108 -13.51 -5.03 18.57
CA GLY A 108 -12.87 -3.97 17.81
C GLY A 108 -11.95 -4.54 16.74
N PHE A 109 -10.97 -3.75 16.35
CA PHE A 109 -9.94 -4.10 15.40
C PHE A 109 -8.56 -3.67 15.91
N LEU A 110 -7.52 -4.44 15.61
CA LEU A 110 -6.15 -3.95 15.57
C LEU A 110 -5.81 -3.62 14.12
N MET A 111 -5.42 -2.39 13.85
CA MET A 111 -4.90 -1.94 12.56
C MET A 111 -3.37 -1.98 12.60
N HIS A 112 -2.75 -2.42 11.49
CA HIS A 112 -1.33 -2.26 11.23
C HIS A 112 -1.11 -1.48 9.93
N ASP A 113 -0.36 -0.38 10.02
CA ASP A 113 -0.01 0.50 8.90
C ASP A 113 1.38 0.17 8.35
N ARG A 114 1.44 -0.42 7.16
CA ARG A 114 2.70 -0.79 6.49
C ARG A 114 3.29 0.34 5.64
N THR A 115 2.69 1.53 5.63
CA THR A 115 3.19 2.66 4.83
C THR A 115 4.43 3.32 5.45
N GLY A 116 4.68 3.08 6.73
CA GLY A 116 5.76 3.74 7.50
C GLY A 116 5.50 5.21 7.79
N GLN A 117 4.28 5.71 7.54
CA GLN A 117 3.92 7.13 7.72
C GLN A 117 3.40 7.46 9.12
N ARG A 118 3.24 6.46 9.98
CA ARG A 118 2.60 6.62 11.29
C ARG A 118 3.36 5.92 12.40
N THR A 119 3.39 6.57 13.55
CA THR A 119 3.87 6.03 14.83
C THR A 119 2.79 6.31 15.89
N PRO A 120 2.26 5.28 16.58
CA PRO A 120 2.60 3.87 16.44
C PRO A 120 2.12 3.28 15.11
N ILE A 121 2.80 2.22 14.66
CA ILE A 121 2.45 1.45 13.44
C ILE A 121 1.18 0.63 13.64
N GLU A 122 0.86 0.27 14.88
CA GLU A 122 -0.33 -0.46 15.27
C GLU A 122 -1.24 0.41 16.13
N GLN A 123 -2.55 0.28 15.90
CA GLN A 123 -3.57 1.00 16.66
C GLN A 123 -4.79 0.11 16.87
N GLU A 124 -5.27 0.03 18.11
CA GLU A 124 -6.58 -0.53 18.42
C GLU A 124 -7.69 0.47 18.07
N LEU A 125 -8.75 -0.03 17.46
CA LEU A 125 -9.90 0.71 16.99
C LEU A 125 -11.17 0.05 17.54
N ALA A 126 -12.09 0.84 18.08
CA ALA A 126 -13.43 0.34 18.38
C ALA A 126 -14.21 0.01 17.09
N LEU A 127 -15.33 -0.72 17.21
CA LEU A 127 -16.17 -1.10 16.06
C LEU A 127 -16.79 0.09 15.31
N ASP A 128 -16.85 1.27 15.91
CA ASP A 128 -17.33 2.52 15.32
C ASP A 128 -16.18 3.44 14.85
N GLU A 129 -14.93 3.04 15.08
CA GLU A 129 -13.72 3.78 14.68
C GLU A 129 -13.03 3.15 13.46
N PHE A 130 -13.68 2.19 12.79
CA PHE A 130 -13.08 1.59 11.60
C PHE A 130 -12.92 2.66 10.50
N PRO A 131 -11.75 2.76 9.83
CA PRO A 131 -11.48 3.87 8.92
C PRO A 131 -12.39 3.88 7.70
N ARG A 132 -12.73 5.08 7.24
CA ARG A 132 -13.56 5.25 6.03
C ARG A 132 -12.75 4.91 4.77
N PRO A 133 -13.38 4.49 3.66
CA PRO A 133 -12.68 4.21 2.40
C PRO A 133 -11.79 5.36 1.95
N GLU A 134 -12.28 6.60 2.06
CA GLU A 134 -11.57 7.81 1.65
C GLU A 134 -10.32 8.07 2.52
N GLU A 135 -10.39 7.75 3.80
CA GLU A 135 -9.27 7.95 4.73
C GLU A 135 -8.12 6.99 4.43
N LEU A 136 -8.43 5.70 4.20
CA LEU A 136 -7.41 4.74 3.78
C LEU A 136 -6.86 5.08 2.40
N TRP A 137 -7.71 5.56 1.48
CA TRP A 137 -7.28 5.96 0.15
C TRP A 137 -6.33 7.15 0.15
N GLN A 138 -6.62 8.17 0.97
CA GLN A 138 -5.73 9.33 1.11
C GLN A 138 -4.34 8.89 1.60
N ARG A 139 -4.28 8.03 2.62
CA ARG A 139 -3.02 7.47 3.14
C ARG A 139 -2.30 6.62 2.08
N HIS A 140 -3.02 5.75 1.38
CA HIS A 140 -2.48 4.94 0.28
C HIS A 140 -1.87 5.84 -0.82
N SER A 141 -2.58 6.90 -1.22
CA SER A 141 -2.12 7.83 -2.26
C SER A 141 -0.86 8.58 -1.84
N SER A 142 -0.81 9.08 -0.61
CA SER A 142 0.39 9.72 -0.05
C SER A 142 1.58 8.75 -0.04
N TRP A 143 1.36 7.49 0.33
CA TRP A 143 2.39 6.45 0.33
C TRP A 143 2.93 6.12 -1.05
N LYS A 144 2.05 5.90 -2.04
CA LYS A 144 2.47 5.69 -3.43
C LYS A 144 3.19 6.89 -4.01
N CYS A 145 2.79 8.12 -3.65
CA CYS A 145 3.49 9.33 -4.10
C CYS A 145 4.92 9.43 -3.54
N ILE A 146 5.15 9.01 -2.30
CA ILE A 146 6.50 8.92 -1.71
C ILE A 146 7.33 7.88 -2.47
N ILE A 147 6.78 6.70 -2.73
CA ILE A 147 7.47 5.64 -3.51
C ILE A 147 7.81 6.13 -4.92
N ALA A 148 6.90 6.84 -5.58
CA ALA A 148 7.13 7.39 -6.92
C ALA A 148 8.24 8.47 -6.90
N SER A 149 8.32 9.28 -5.84
CA SER A 149 9.33 10.32 -5.67
C SER A 149 10.70 9.78 -5.23
N SER A 150 10.79 8.56 -4.68
CA SER A 150 12.03 7.99 -4.13
C SER A 150 12.85 7.15 -5.13
N GLU A 151 12.67 7.37 -6.44
CA GLU A 151 13.42 6.76 -7.55
C GLU A 151 13.53 5.21 -7.51
N LYS A 152 12.55 4.51 -8.10
CA LYS A 152 12.71 3.21 -8.82
C LYS A 152 11.45 2.63 -9.49
N TRP A 153 10.26 3.21 -9.29
CA TRP A 153 8.98 2.64 -9.77
C TRP A 153 8.25 3.44 -10.88
N ALA A 154 8.90 4.43 -11.50
CA ALA A 154 8.26 5.37 -12.43
C ALA A 154 7.68 4.76 -13.74
N ALA A 155 7.76 3.45 -13.96
CA ALA A 155 7.39 2.82 -15.23
C ALA A 155 6.05 2.05 -15.25
N VAL A 156 5.34 1.83 -14.12
CA VAL A 156 4.18 0.90 -14.10
C VAL A 156 2.81 1.53 -13.80
N GLU A 157 2.68 2.70 -13.17
CA GLU A 157 1.36 3.24 -12.76
C GLU A 157 0.96 4.59 -13.37
N MET A 158 1.52 4.95 -14.52
CA MET A 158 1.23 6.23 -15.19
C MET A 158 0.02 6.13 -16.16
N LEU A 159 -1.08 5.48 -15.74
CA LEU A 159 -2.32 5.41 -16.55
C LEU A 159 -3.63 5.66 -15.77
N TYR A 160 -3.64 5.66 -14.43
CA TYR A 160 -4.89 5.86 -13.68
C TYR A 160 -5.08 7.27 -13.07
N ILE A 161 -4.00 8.04 -12.93
CA ILE A 161 -4.01 9.33 -12.23
C ILE A 161 -4.32 10.56 -13.11
N THR A 162 -4.58 10.40 -14.41
CA THR A 162 -4.71 11.56 -15.33
C THR A 162 -6.15 12.00 -15.63
N THR A 163 -7.18 11.34 -15.10
CA THR A 163 -8.58 11.70 -15.44
C THR A 163 -9.26 12.66 -14.46
N THR A 164 -8.68 12.92 -13.29
CA THR A 164 -9.28 13.85 -12.34
C THR A 164 -8.20 14.64 -11.62
N ALA A 165 -7.85 15.80 -12.19
CA ALA A 165 -7.52 17.05 -11.49
C ALA A 165 -6.49 17.92 -12.26
N VAL A 166 -7.01 19.02 -12.80
CA VAL A 166 -6.46 20.38 -12.93
C VAL A 166 -5.30 20.70 -13.89
N ALA A 167 -5.56 21.78 -14.62
CA ALA A 167 -4.73 22.60 -15.50
C ALA A 167 -3.20 22.50 -15.36
N ARG A 168 -2.55 22.29 -16.51
CA ARG A 168 -1.11 22.47 -16.72
C ARG A 168 -0.68 23.92 -16.41
N PRO A 169 0.38 24.17 -15.62
CA PRO A 169 1.01 25.48 -15.60
C PRO A 169 1.80 25.72 -16.91
N PRO A 170 1.96 26.98 -17.35
CA PRO A 170 2.64 27.29 -18.61
C PRO A 170 4.13 26.97 -18.55
N ARG A 171 4.64 26.46 -19.68
CA ARG A 171 6.01 26.03 -19.90
C ARG A 171 6.95 27.24 -19.93
N ILE A 172 7.85 27.38 -18.95
CA ILE A 172 8.98 28.31 -19.05
C ILE A 172 10.02 27.65 -19.96
N THR A 173 10.20 28.19 -21.17
CA THR A 173 11.28 27.79 -22.09
C THR A 173 12.54 28.58 -21.75
N ILE A 174 13.52 27.95 -21.12
CA ILE A 174 14.88 28.51 -21.02
C ILE A 174 15.58 28.20 -22.34
N ARG A 175 15.83 29.23 -23.16
CA ARG A 175 16.70 29.14 -24.34
C ARG A 175 18.16 29.06 -23.88
N SER A 176 18.75 27.88 -23.94
CA SER A 176 20.21 27.74 -23.98
C SER A 176 20.70 28.03 -25.40
N SER A 177 21.62 28.99 -25.54
CA SER A 177 22.31 29.28 -26.80
C SER A 177 23.52 28.36 -26.96
N PRO A 178 23.86 27.88 -28.17
CA PRO A 178 25.03 27.03 -28.39
C PRO A 178 26.28 27.91 -28.60
N SER A 179 27.35 27.65 -27.85
CA SER A 179 28.68 28.17 -28.19
C SER A 179 29.42 27.16 -29.08
N THR A 180 29.40 27.42 -30.38
CA THR A 180 30.22 26.73 -31.39
C THR A 180 31.68 27.20 -31.26
N GLY A 181 32.61 26.26 -31.14
CA GLY A 181 34.05 26.55 -31.07
C GLY A 181 34.68 26.83 -32.43
N LEU A 182 35.86 27.47 -32.44
CA LEU A 182 36.81 27.41 -33.56
C LEU A 182 38.25 27.76 -33.13
N SER A 183 39.14 26.80 -33.37
CA SER A 183 40.51 26.90 -33.94
C SER A 183 41.58 27.81 -33.32
N ASN A 184 42.69 27.15 -32.92
CA ASN A 184 44.08 27.63 -32.87
C ASN A 184 44.63 27.79 -34.33
N PRO A 185 45.60 28.67 -34.67
CA PRO A 185 47.04 28.32 -34.54
C PRO A 185 48.08 29.48 -34.39
N ARG A 186 49.16 29.19 -33.64
CA ARG A 186 50.62 29.45 -33.82
C ARG A 186 51.21 30.78 -34.41
N ARG A 187 52.43 31.07 -33.88
CA ARG A 187 53.57 31.96 -34.30
C ARG A 187 53.50 33.41 -33.79
N GLY A 188 54.57 34.06 -33.30
CA GLY A 188 55.96 33.67 -33.08
C GLY A 188 56.82 34.89 -32.62
N LYS A 189 57.93 34.59 -31.93
CA LYS A 189 59.26 35.28 -31.82
C LYS A 189 59.41 36.82 -31.68
N GLY A 190 60.30 37.20 -30.75
CA GLY A 190 61.15 38.42 -30.78
C GLY A 190 61.14 39.20 -29.45
N ALA A 191 62.02 38.96 -28.47
CA ALA A 191 63.41 39.44 -28.32
C ALA A 191 63.57 40.97 -28.21
N VAL A 192 63.87 41.50 -27.01
CA VAL A 192 64.80 42.64 -26.80
C VAL A 192 65.47 42.53 -25.41
N ARG A 193 66.78 42.82 -25.37
CA ARG A 193 67.71 42.86 -24.23
C ARG A 193 67.52 44.11 -23.34
N GLY A 194 67.81 43.94 -22.04
CA GLY A 194 68.86 44.66 -21.27
C GLY A 194 68.71 46.16 -20.94
N MET A 195 68.83 46.50 -19.65
CA MET A 195 69.72 47.56 -19.15
C MET A 195 69.89 47.42 -17.63
N GLU A 196 71.14 47.54 -17.18
CA GLU A 196 71.61 47.64 -15.80
C GLU A 196 70.91 48.76 -14.99
N ARG A 197 70.82 48.60 -13.66
CA ARG A 197 71.62 49.33 -12.65
C ARG A 197 71.58 48.58 -11.32
#